data_AF-A0A7S1UE85-F1
#
_entry.id   AF-A0A7S1UE85-F1
#
_cell.length_a   1.000
_cell.length_b   1.000
_cell.length_c   1.000
_cell.angle_alpha   90.00
_cell.angle_beta   90.00
_cell.angle_gamma   90.00
#
_symmetry.space_group_name_H-M   'P 1'
#
loop_
_entity.id
_entity.type
_entity.pdbx_description
1 polymer ?
#
loop_
_entity_poly.entity_id
_entity_poly.type
_entity_poly.pdbx_seq_one_letter_code
_entity_poly.pdbx_strand_id
1 'polypeptide(L)'
;EEPEALTEEESSAAAAAAAAAAATAAAAAAAEETIAQLEAALRAAEERAAAAEGGGGDGVGALADNAAYQSLSAQLGVVDGVIGTILEKHFNELNASVQSMSKAARQFDDIETGVVELRRMVDKCRVALQGELQRSSVAELWLRKSEAAKTVDMLDKMQLLREAPLRFDTLTAQRCYLGAAALFRRAFRTMFDEDLSGVAGLTRLRDGLMERKEALLDGIVAEVLKVLYLETGGGVPPLGHDARRHAHTTGSRRRRRRRGGGGGGSEGGDRSE
;
A
#
# COMPACT_ATOMS: atom_id res chain seq x y z
N GLU A 1 -7.55 -3.01 -6.82
CA GLU A 1 -7.71 -4.38 -6.30
C GLU A 1 -6.90 -4.45 -5.03
N GLU A 2 -7.57 -4.59 -3.89
CA GLU A 2 -7.10 -5.20 -2.63
C GLU A 2 -8.11 -4.81 -1.52
N PRO A 3 -8.96 -5.73 -1.08
CA PRO A 3 -9.75 -5.56 0.12
C PRO A 3 -9.61 -6.77 1.05
N GLU A 4 -8.54 -6.87 1.85
CA GLU A 4 -8.44 -7.91 2.87
C GLU A 4 -7.66 -7.38 4.08
N ALA A 5 -8.35 -7.16 5.21
CA ALA A 5 -7.84 -7.29 6.59
C ALA A 5 -8.77 -6.64 7.67
N LEU A 6 -10.10 -6.83 7.61
CA LEU A 6 -11.00 -6.35 8.68
C LEU A 6 -11.97 -7.42 9.22
N THR A 7 -11.81 -8.69 8.86
CA THR A 7 -12.84 -9.72 9.14
C THR A 7 -12.63 -10.55 10.41
N GLU A 8 -11.51 -10.40 11.13
CA GLU A 8 -11.25 -11.24 12.31
C GLU A 8 -11.89 -10.72 13.60
N GLU A 9 -11.98 -9.39 13.81
CA GLU A 9 -12.62 -8.85 15.02
C GLU A 9 -14.16 -8.86 14.96
N GLU A 10 -14.76 -8.63 13.78
CA GLU A 10 -16.22 -8.73 13.62
C GLU A 10 -16.72 -10.19 13.72
N SER A 11 -15.91 -11.16 13.28
CA SER A 11 -16.15 -12.60 13.46
C SER A 11 -16.12 -13.00 14.94
N SER A 12 -15.14 -12.48 15.70
CA SER A 12 -15.01 -12.72 17.15
C SER A 12 -16.18 -12.11 17.95
N ALA A 13 -16.60 -10.89 17.62
CA ALA A 13 -17.73 -10.23 18.28
C ALA A 13 -19.07 -10.92 17.96
N ALA A 14 -19.29 -11.36 16.72
CA ALA A 14 -20.48 -12.11 16.32
C ALA A 14 -20.52 -13.51 16.97
N ALA A 15 -19.38 -14.19 17.09
CA ALA A 15 -19.28 -15.47 17.79
C ALA A 15 -19.56 -15.33 19.29
N ALA A 16 -19.10 -14.25 19.93
CA ALA A 16 -19.39 -13.96 21.34
C ALA A 16 -20.89 -13.66 21.58
N ALA A 17 -21.54 -12.92 20.67
CA ALA A 17 -22.97 -12.65 20.74
C ALA A 17 -23.82 -13.92 20.55
N ALA A 18 -23.41 -14.81 19.63
CA ALA A 18 -24.06 -16.10 19.42
C ALA A 18 -23.91 -17.04 20.64
N ALA A 19 -22.73 -17.04 21.27
CA ALA A 19 -22.49 -17.80 22.49
C ALA A 19 -23.33 -17.29 23.68
N ALA A 20 -23.49 -15.98 23.81
CA ALA A 20 -24.36 -15.39 24.83
C ALA A 20 -25.84 -15.74 24.63
N ALA A 21 -26.32 -15.74 23.37
CA ALA A 21 -27.68 -16.15 23.04
C ALA A 21 -27.93 -17.66 23.27
N ALA A 22 -26.93 -18.50 23.01
CA ALA A 22 -27.03 -19.94 23.32
C ALA A 22 -27.07 -20.21 24.84
N ALA A 23 -26.31 -19.43 25.62
CA ALA A 23 -26.32 -19.54 27.08
C ALA A 23 -27.65 -19.11 27.70
N THR A 24 -28.30 -18.06 27.17
CA THR A 24 -29.64 -17.64 27.65
C THR A 24 -30.73 -18.63 27.26
N ALA A 25 -30.65 -19.27 26.08
CA ALA A 25 -31.58 -20.33 25.69
C ALA A 25 -31.42 -21.59 26.56
N ALA A 26 -30.19 -21.98 26.91
CA ALA A 26 -29.93 -23.10 27.80
C ALA A 26 -30.45 -22.84 29.23
N ALA A 27 -30.30 -21.60 29.73
CA ALA A 27 -30.85 -21.21 31.03
C ALA A 27 -32.38 -21.22 31.06
N ALA A 28 -33.04 -20.83 29.95
CA ALA A 28 -34.50 -20.91 29.83
C ALA A 28 -35.01 -22.35 29.83
N ALA A 29 -34.34 -23.27 29.12
CA ALA A 29 -34.70 -24.69 29.10
C ALA A 29 -34.54 -25.35 30.49
N ALA A 30 -33.48 -25.01 31.22
CA ALA A 30 -33.29 -25.50 32.59
C ALA A 30 -34.37 -24.98 33.55
N ALA A 31 -34.83 -23.74 33.36
CA ALA A 31 -35.93 -23.19 34.16
C ALA A 31 -37.25 -23.93 33.90
N GLU A 32 -37.59 -24.23 32.63
CA GLU A 32 -38.79 -25.00 32.29
C GLU A 32 -38.77 -26.43 32.89
N GLU A 33 -37.61 -27.09 32.91
CA GLU A 33 -37.47 -28.41 33.54
C GLU A 33 -37.68 -28.34 35.06
N THR A 34 -37.17 -27.31 35.73
CA THR A 34 -37.38 -27.14 37.18
C THR A 34 -38.84 -26.82 37.52
N ILE A 35 -39.56 -26.07 36.68
CA ILE A 35 -40.99 -25.81 36.87
C ILE A 35 -41.78 -27.11 36.74
N ALA A 36 -41.49 -27.93 35.72
CA ALA A 36 -42.14 -29.23 35.54
C ALA A 36 -41.90 -30.19 36.72
N GLN A 37 -40.68 -30.20 37.28
CA GLN A 37 -40.37 -31.00 38.48
C GLN A 37 -41.14 -30.52 39.72
N LEU A 38 -41.32 -29.21 39.88
CA LEU A 38 -42.10 -28.64 40.98
C LEU A 38 -43.60 -28.92 40.84
N GLU A 39 -44.17 -28.83 39.63
CA GLU A 39 -45.57 -29.19 39.38
C GLU A 39 -45.85 -30.68 39.62
N ALA A 40 -44.91 -31.56 39.25
CA ALA A 40 -45.00 -32.99 39.53
C ALA A 40 -44.94 -33.29 41.04
N ALA A 41 -44.07 -32.58 41.76
CA ALA A 41 -43.98 -32.70 43.22
C ALA A 41 -45.25 -32.20 43.92
N LEU A 42 -45.86 -31.12 43.41
CA LEU A 42 -47.12 -30.59 43.94
C LEU A 42 -48.28 -31.58 43.75
N ARG A 43 -48.45 -32.14 42.54
CA ARG A 43 -49.48 -33.17 42.29
C ARG A 43 -49.28 -34.41 43.18
N ALA A 44 -48.04 -34.87 43.34
CA ALA A 44 -47.76 -36.00 44.22
C ALA A 44 -48.05 -35.69 45.70
N ALA A 45 -47.92 -34.43 46.13
CA ALA A 45 -48.30 -33.99 47.47
C ALA A 45 -49.82 -33.89 47.62
N GLU A 46 -50.53 -33.37 46.62
CA GLU A 46 -52.00 -33.31 46.58
C GLU A 46 -52.63 -34.72 46.61
N GLU A 47 -52.08 -35.69 45.87
CA GLU A 47 -52.53 -37.08 45.90
C GLU A 47 -52.30 -37.74 47.28
N ARG A 48 -51.22 -37.38 47.98
CA ARG A 48 -50.96 -37.83 49.36
C ARG A 48 -51.89 -37.18 50.37
N ALA A 49 -52.26 -35.91 50.17
CA ALA A 49 -53.23 -35.20 51.00
C ALA A 49 -54.65 -35.77 50.80
N ALA A 50 -55.05 -36.04 49.55
CA ALA A 50 -56.33 -36.66 49.22
C ALA A 50 -56.46 -38.08 49.82
N ALA A 51 -55.36 -38.82 49.94
CA ALA A 51 -55.35 -40.11 50.64
C ALA A 51 -55.50 -39.99 52.17
N ALA A 52 -55.21 -38.82 52.76
CA ALA A 52 -55.32 -38.57 54.19
C ALA A 52 -56.69 -38.02 54.62
N GLU A 53 -57.47 -37.42 53.72
CA GLU A 53 -58.78 -36.81 54.03
C GLU A 53 -59.97 -37.81 54.12
N GLY A 54 -59.71 -39.12 54.06
CA GLY A 54 -60.73 -40.16 54.25
C GLY A 54 -61.27 -40.34 55.68
N GLY A 55 -60.92 -39.45 56.63
CA GLY A 55 -61.24 -39.61 58.06
C GLY A 55 -61.83 -38.36 58.73
N GLY A 56 -63.15 -38.19 58.59
CA GLY A 56 -64.10 -37.59 59.54
C GLY A 56 -63.70 -36.42 60.47
N GLY A 57 -64.30 -35.25 60.21
CA GLY A 57 -65.31 -34.65 61.10
C GLY A 57 -64.91 -34.06 62.46
N ASP A 58 -65.03 -32.73 62.55
CA ASP A 58 -65.40 -31.90 63.72
C ASP A 58 -64.41 -31.83 64.90
N GLY A 59 -63.67 -30.72 65.02
CA GLY A 59 -62.78 -30.51 66.17
C GLY A 59 -61.76 -29.38 66.02
N VAL A 60 -62.19 -28.12 65.93
CA VAL A 60 -61.29 -26.95 65.88
C VAL A 60 -60.38 -26.84 67.13
N GLY A 61 -60.73 -27.50 68.24
CA GLY A 61 -59.87 -27.63 69.43
C GLY A 61 -59.03 -28.92 69.50
N ALA A 62 -59.36 -29.97 68.73
CA ALA A 62 -58.65 -31.26 68.73
C ALA A 62 -57.66 -31.40 67.55
N LEU A 63 -57.77 -30.54 66.54
CA LEU A 63 -56.83 -30.44 65.42
C LEU A 63 -55.44 -29.95 65.86
N ALA A 64 -55.35 -29.13 66.92
CA ALA A 64 -54.08 -28.65 67.44
C ALA A 64 -53.22 -29.77 68.08
N ASP A 65 -53.85 -30.79 68.66
CA ASP A 65 -53.18 -31.96 69.27
C ASP A 65 -53.07 -33.15 68.30
N ASN A 66 -53.61 -33.03 67.09
CA ASN A 66 -53.51 -34.07 66.07
C ASN A 66 -52.10 -34.05 65.47
N ALA A 67 -51.33 -35.12 65.70
CA ALA A 67 -49.97 -35.28 65.21
C ALA A 67 -49.84 -35.07 63.69
N ALA A 68 -50.90 -35.40 62.91
CA ALA A 68 -50.94 -35.16 61.48
C ALA A 68 -50.99 -33.65 61.16
N TYR A 69 -51.78 -32.86 61.89
CA TYR A 69 -51.89 -31.41 61.70
C TYR A 69 -50.63 -30.68 62.16
N GLN A 70 -50.01 -31.11 63.25
CA GLN A 70 -48.71 -30.59 63.69
C GLN A 70 -47.60 -30.91 62.66
N SER A 71 -47.61 -32.11 62.06
CA SER A 71 -46.66 -32.47 61.02
C SER A 71 -46.86 -31.67 59.73
N LEU A 72 -48.11 -31.38 59.35
CA LEU A 72 -48.45 -30.55 58.20
C LEU A 72 -48.06 -29.09 58.42
N SER A 73 -48.34 -28.54 59.61
CA SER A 73 -47.95 -27.18 59.99
C SER A 73 -46.43 -27.01 60.05
N ALA A 74 -45.71 -28.02 60.56
CA ALA A 74 -44.24 -28.06 60.51
C ALA A 74 -43.72 -28.13 59.06
N GLN A 75 -44.36 -28.91 58.18
CA GLN A 75 -44.01 -28.96 56.76
C GLN A 75 -44.28 -27.64 56.04
N LEU A 76 -45.41 -26.98 56.33
CA LEU A 76 -45.73 -25.65 55.80
C LEU A 76 -44.69 -24.62 56.25
N GLY A 77 -44.27 -24.63 57.52
CA GLY A 77 -43.22 -23.74 58.01
C GLY A 77 -41.86 -23.98 57.33
N VAL A 78 -41.53 -25.23 57.01
CA VAL A 78 -40.32 -25.56 56.24
C VAL A 78 -40.44 -25.09 54.79
N VAL A 79 -41.60 -25.29 54.15
CA VAL A 79 -41.85 -24.84 52.78
C VAL A 79 -41.83 -23.30 52.69
N ASP A 80 -42.45 -22.59 53.63
CA ASP A 80 -42.39 -21.12 53.69
C ASP A 80 -40.95 -20.62 53.91
N GLY A 81 -40.16 -21.32 54.73
CA GLY A 81 -38.74 -21.05 54.90
C GLY A 81 -37.95 -21.24 53.60
N VAL A 82 -38.18 -22.35 52.89
CA VAL A 82 -37.53 -22.65 51.61
C VAL A 82 -37.95 -21.64 50.54
N ILE A 83 -39.24 -21.35 50.41
CA ILE A 83 -39.77 -20.33 49.49
C ILE A 83 -39.18 -18.96 49.81
N GLY A 84 -39.09 -18.59 51.09
CA GLY A 84 -38.45 -17.35 51.53
C GLY A 84 -36.98 -17.27 51.08
N THR A 85 -36.21 -18.33 51.29
CA THR A 85 -34.79 -18.36 50.86
C THR A 85 -34.62 -18.35 49.33
N ILE A 86 -35.50 -19.02 48.60
CA ILE A 86 -35.50 -19.04 47.13
C ILE A 86 -35.89 -17.67 46.57
N LEU A 87 -36.92 -17.02 47.13
CA LEU A 87 -37.33 -15.66 46.77
C LEU A 87 -36.22 -14.66 47.03
N GLU A 88 -35.57 -14.72 48.20
CA GLU A 88 -34.47 -13.82 48.53
C GLU A 88 -33.28 -14.02 47.58
N LYS A 89 -32.94 -15.27 47.26
CA LYS A 89 -31.88 -15.59 46.31
C LYS A 89 -32.20 -15.09 44.89
N HIS A 90 -33.39 -15.36 44.37
CA HIS A 90 -33.79 -14.89 43.04
C HIS A 90 -33.95 -13.38 42.96
N PHE A 91 -34.43 -12.73 44.03
CA PHE A 91 -34.48 -11.27 44.09
C PHE A 91 -33.07 -10.67 44.06
N ASN A 92 -32.12 -11.27 44.79
CA ASN A 92 -30.73 -10.83 44.78
C ASN A 92 -30.05 -11.08 43.42
N GLU A 93 -30.28 -12.23 42.79
CA GLU A 93 -29.77 -12.54 41.45
C GLU A 93 -30.36 -11.63 40.39
N LEU A 94 -31.68 -11.38 40.43
CA LEU A 94 -32.36 -10.47 39.52
C LEU A 94 -31.83 -9.04 39.69
N ASN A 95 -31.70 -8.57 40.93
CA ASN A 95 -31.15 -7.25 41.21
C ASN A 95 -29.70 -7.12 40.72
N ALA A 96 -28.87 -8.16 40.93
CA ALA A 96 -27.51 -8.20 40.39
C ALA A 96 -27.49 -8.16 38.85
N SER A 97 -28.37 -8.92 38.20
CA SER A 97 -28.52 -8.96 36.73
C SER A 97 -29.00 -7.62 36.16
N VAL A 98 -29.96 -6.96 36.81
CA VAL A 98 -30.45 -5.63 36.41
C VAL A 98 -29.35 -4.58 36.59
N GLN A 99 -28.56 -4.68 37.66
CA GLN A 99 -27.42 -3.79 37.88
C GLN A 99 -26.31 -4.01 36.85
N SER A 100 -25.98 -5.25 36.49
CA SER A 100 -24.99 -5.53 35.44
C SER A 100 -25.49 -5.07 34.06
N MET A 101 -26.77 -5.28 33.74
CA MET A 101 -27.37 -4.80 32.50
C MET A 101 -27.38 -3.27 32.44
N SER A 102 -27.69 -2.60 33.55
CA SER A 102 -27.63 -1.13 33.64
C SER A 102 -26.21 -0.58 33.46
N LYS A 103 -25.18 -1.31 33.92
CA LYS A 103 -23.77 -0.95 33.68
C LYS A 103 -23.39 -1.17 32.22
N ALA A 104 -23.79 -2.30 31.63
CA ALA A 104 -23.53 -2.61 30.23
C ALA A 104 -24.18 -1.57 29.30
N ALA A 105 -25.44 -1.19 29.57
CA ALA A 105 -26.14 -0.16 28.79
C ALA A 105 -25.38 1.18 28.80
N ARG A 106 -24.89 1.62 29.96
CA ARG A 106 -24.07 2.85 30.06
C ARG A 106 -22.75 2.73 29.31
N GLN A 107 -22.09 1.58 29.37
CA GLN A 107 -20.87 1.34 28.60
C GLN A 107 -21.13 1.37 27.09
N PHE A 108 -22.28 0.88 26.63
CA PHE A 108 -22.68 1.00 25.22
C PHE A 108 -22.89 2.47 24.84
N ASP A 109 -23.60 3.24 25.65
CA ASP A 109 -23.79 4.67 25.41
C ASP A 109 -22.44 5.44 25.37
N ASP A 110 -21.50 5.09 26.26
CA ASP A 110 -20.15 5.66 26.29
C ASP A 110 -19.34 5.28 25.02
N ILE A 111 -19.47 4.04 24.54
CA ILE A 111 -18.82 3.61 23.30
C ILE A 111 -19.44 4.30 22.09
N GLU A 112 -20.76 4.42 22.02
CA GLU A 112 -21.46 5.10 20.92
C GLU A 112 -21.05 6.57 20.84
N THR A 113 -21.04 7.27 21.97
CA THR A 113 -20.58 8.66 22.04
C THR A 113 -19.10 8.79 21.67
N GLY A 114 -18.25 7.86 22.13
CA GLY A 114 -16.84 7.79 21.74
C GLY A 114 -16.63 7.57 20.24
N VAL A 115 -17.42 6.70 19.60
CA VAL A 115 -17.36 6.45 18.15
C VAL A 115 -17.80 7.69 17.37
N VAL A 116 -18.85 8.39 17.81
CA VAL A 116 -19.31 9.63 17.18
C VAL A 116 -18.24 10.71 17.27
N GLU A 117 -17.57 10.84 18.42
CA GLU A 117 -16.48 11.78 18.60
C GLU A 117 -15.27 11.43 17.72
N LEU A 118 -14.87 10.15 17.69
CA LEU A 118 -13.76 9.69 16.86
C LEU A 118 -14.02 9.94 15.38
N ARG A 119 -15.23 9.65 14.89
CA ARG A 119 -15.64 9.96 13.51
C ARG A 119 -15.52 11.47 13.23
N ARG A 120 -15.98 12.31 14.16
CA ARG A 120 -15.84 13.76 14.03
C ARG A 120 -14.39 14.23 14.02
N MET A 121 -13.50 13.58 14.79
CA MET A 121 -12.06 13.86 14.77
C MET A 121 -11.42 13.45 13.45
N VAL A 122 -11.74 12.26 12.94
CA VAL A 122 -11.27 11.78 11.63
C VAL A 122 -11.72 12.73 10.53
N ASP A 123 -12.96 13.20 10.55
CA ASP A 123 -13.45 14.17 9.57
C ASP A 123 -12.72 15.51 9.68
N LYS A 124 -12.46 16.01 10.89
CA LYS A 124 -11.65 17.23 11.07
C LYS A 124 -10.23 17.05 10.53
N CYS A 125 -9.58 15.92 10.82
CA CYS A 125 -8.25 15.60 10.29
C CYS A 125 -8.27 15.49 8.76
N ARG A 126 -9.30 14.85 8.19
CA ARG A 126 -9.49 14.77 6.74
C ARG A 126 -9.62 16.15 6.12
N VAL A 127 -10.44 17.02 6.69
CA VAL A 127 -10.62 18.41 6.20
C VAL A 127 -9.33 19.22 6.37
N ALA A 128 -8.58 19.05 7.46
CA ALA A 128 -7.30 19.72 7.65
C ALA A 128 -6.25 19.28 6.61
N LEU A 129 -6.12 17.96 6.40
CA LEU A 129 -5.21 17.39 5.41
C LEU A 129 -5.62 17.75 3.97
N GLN A 130 -6.91 17.68 3.66
CA GLN A 130 -7.43 18.13 2.37
C GLN A 130 -7.25 19.63 2.19
N GLY A 131 -7.37 20.43 3.25
CA GLY A 131 -7.11 21.87 3.22
C GLY A 131 -5.66 22.20 2.87
N GLU A 132 -4.69 21.47 3.43
CA GLU A 132 -3.28 21.62 3.05
C GLU A 132 -2.98 21.16 1.62
N LEU A 133 -3.61 20.07 1.18
CA LEU A 133 -3.44 19.55 -0.19
C LEU A 133 -4.14 20.41 -1.25
N GLN A 134 -5.27 21.06 -0.90
CA GLN A 134 -5.98 21.99 -1.78
C GLN A 134 -5.40 23.41 -1.76
N ARG A 135 -4.64 23.78 -0.72
CA ARG A 135 -3.91 25.06 -0.69
C ARG A 135 -2.94 25.18 -1.85
N SER A 136 -2.28 24.08 -2.25
CA SER A 136 -1.61 24.02 -3.54
C SER A 136 -2.64 23.68 -4.61
N SER A 137 -3.05 24.69 -5.39
CA SER A 137 -3.86 24.43 -6.58
C SER A 137 -3.14 23.40 -7.46
N VAL A 138 -3.89 22.48 -8.08
CA VAL A 138 -3.33 21.54 -9.08
C VAL A 138 -2.55 22.30 -10.16
N ALA A 139 -2.97 23.53 -10.48
CA ALA A 139 -2.25 24.42 -11.38
C ALA A 139 -0.88 24.85 -10.83
N GLU A 140 -0.75 25.09 -9.53
CA GLU A 140 0.52 25.42 -8.88
C GLU A 140 1.46 24.22 -8.86
N LEU A 141 0.96 23.03 -8.54
CA LEU A 141 1.75 21.81 -8.60
C LEU A 141 2.21 21.49 -10.03
N TRP A 142 1.34 21.71 -11.02
CA TRP A 142 1.69 21.55 -12.42
C TRP A 142 2.73 22.58 -12.87
N LEU A 143 2.60 23.83 -12.43
CA LEU A 143 3.59 24.88 -12.68
C LEU A 143 4.94 24.49 -12.09
N ARG A 144 4.99 24.11 -10.80
CA ARG A 144 6.22 23.64 -10.14
C ARG A 144 6.83 22.43 -10.84
N LYS A 145 6.01 21.48 -11.30
CA LYS A 145 6.48 20.34 -12.09
C LYS A 145 7.09 20.80 -13.43
N SER A 146 6.45 21.75 -14.11
CA SER A 146 6.96 22.27 -15.38
C SER A 146 8.26 23.06 -15.21
N GLU A 147 8.42 23.80 -14.11
CA GLU A 147 9.64 24.50 -13.76
C GLU A 147 10.77 23.52 -13.44
N ALA A 148 10.49 22.51 -12.62
CA ALA A 148 11.45 21.45 -12.31
C ALA A 148 11.88 20.66 -13.56
N ALA A 149 10.97 20.40 -14.50
CA ALA A 149 11.33 19.75 -15.76
C ALA A 149 12.28 20.61 -16.61
N LYS A 150 12.06 21.93 -16.66
CA LYS A 150 12.95 22.87 -17.36
C LYS A 150 14.33 22.96 -16.71
N THR A 151 14.39 22.98 -15.37
CA THR A 151 15.69 23.01 -14.67
C THR A 151 16.50 21.74 -14.89
N VAL A 152 15.85 20.58 -14.97
CA VAL A 152 16.50 19.31 -15.33
C VAL A 152 17.04 19.35 -16.77
N ASP A 153 16.24 19.81 -17.73
CA ASP A 153 16.69 19.95 -19.13
C ASP A 153 17.89 20.91 -19.26
N MET A 154 17.86 22.04 -18.54
CA MET A 154 19.00 22.96 -18.47
C MET A 154 20.25 22.29 -17.87
N LEU A 155 20.08 21.50 -16.80
CA LEU A 155 21.18 20.79 -16.15
C LEU A 155 21.80 19.74 -17.09
N ASP A 156 20.99 18.99 -17.83
CA ASP A 156 21.46 18.01 -18.81
C ASP A 156 22.27 18.67 -19.92
N LYS A 157 21.80 19.83 -20.42
CA LYS A 157 22.55 20.65 -21.38
C LYS A 157 23.88 21.14 -20.80
N MET A 158 23.91 21.57 -19.54
CA MET A 158 25.16 21.98 -18.85
C MET A 158 26.13 20.82 -18.64
N GLN A 159 25.64 19.62 -18.31
CA GLN A 159 26.47 18.42 -18.18
C GLN A 159 27.12 18.07 -19.52
N LEU A 160 26.35 18.12 -20.62
CA LEU A 160 26.89 17.92 -21.96
C LEU A 160 28.03 18.90 -22.28
N LEU A 161 27.86 20.18 -21.94
CA LEU A 161 28.89 21.19 -22.14
C LEU A 161 30.13 20.92 -21.26
N ARG A 162 29.93 20.51 -20.01
CA ARG A 162 31.03 20.19 -19.09
C ARG A 162 31.87 18.99 -19.57
N GLU A 163 31.23 17.97 -20.11
CA GLU A 163 31.93 16.77 -20.61
C GLU A 163 32.56 16.96 -22.00
N ALA A 164 32.05 17.90 -22.79
CA ALA A 164 32.47 18.08 -24.17
C ALA A 164 33.99 18.30 -24.36
N PRO A 165 34.68 19.17 -23.58
CA PRO A 165 36.13 19.37 -23.72
C PRO A 165 36.95 18.09 -23.51
N LEU A 166 36.63 17.30 -22.49
CA LEU A 166 37.34 16.05 -22.20
C LEU A 166 37.16 15.03 -23.32
N ARG A 167 35.93 14.90 -23.82
CA ARG A 167 35.63 14.01 -24.97
C ARG A 167 36.27 14.52 -26.27
N PHE A 168 36.41 15.83 -26.41
CA PHE A 168 37.07 16.44 -27.55
C PHE A 168 38.58 16.16 -27.54
N ASP A 169 39.22 16.35 -26.38
CA ASP A 169 40.66 16.13 -26.20
C ASP A 169 41.02 14.66 -26.47
N THR A 170 40.19 13.72 -26.00
CA THR A 170 40.34 12.28 -26.28
C THR A 170 40.16 11.91 -27.77
N LEU A 171 39.15 12.45 -28.45
CA LEU A 171 38.93 12.20 -29.88
C LEU A 171 40.05 12.81 -30.75
N THR A 172 40.55 13.97 -30.35
CA THR A 172 41.67 14.64 -31.04
C THR A 172 42.97 13.85 -30.86
N ALA A 173 43.24 13.32 -29.66
CA ALA A 173 44.38 12.44 -29.42
C ALA A 173 44.32 11.14 -30.25
N GLN A 174 43.12 10.61 -30.50
CA GLN A 174 42.90 9.43 -31.35
C GLN A 174 42.91 9.73 -32.86
N ARG A 175 43.14 10.99 -33.28
CA ARG A 175 43.03 11.48 -34.67
C ARG A 175 41.64 11.28 -35.31
N CYS A 176 40.61 11.14 -34.49
CA CYS A 176 39.22 11.00 -34.92
C CYS A 176 38.57 12.37 -35.14
N TYR A 177 39.09 13.17 -36.08
CA TYR A 177 38.70 14.57 -36.29
C TYR A 177 37.23 14.76 -36.67
N LEU A 178 36.63 13.83 -37.42
CA LEU A 178 35.21 13.90 -37.79
C LEU A 178 34.30 13.76 -36.56
N GLY A 179 34.66 12.87 -35.63
CA GLY A 179 33.95 12.69 -34.37
C GLY A 179 34.09 13.91 -33.47
N ALA A 180 35.30 14.46 -33.37
CA ALA A 180 35.57 15.69 -32.62
C ALA A 180 34.77 16.88 -33.17
N ALA A 181 34.72 17.06 -34.49
CA ALA A 181 33.93 18.10 -35.13
C ALA A 181 32.42 17.93 -34.92
N ALA A 182 31.91 16.69 -34.97
CA ALA A 182 30.50 16.40 -34.71
C ALA A 182 30.10 16.71 -33.26
N LEU A 183 30.96 16.33 -32.29
CA LEU A 183 30.79 16.63 -30.87
C LEU A 183 30.86 18.14 -30.61
N PHE A 184 31.85 18.81 -31.19
CA PHE A 184 31.98 20.27 -31.11
C PHE A 184 30.75 20.97 -31.66
N ARG A 185 30.24 20.58 -32.84
CA ARG A 185 29.03 21.18 -33.41
C ARG A 185 27.81 21.02 -32.51
N ARG A 186 27.68 19.87 -31.84
CA ARG A 186 26.60 19.61 -30.89
C ARG A 186 26.74 20.51 -29.66
N ALA A 187 27.91 20.52 -29.03
CA ALA A 187 28.19 21.37 -27.88
C ALA A 187 28.05 22.87 -28.21
N PHE A 188 28.49 23.28 -29.39
CA PHE A 188 28.38 24.65 -29.88
C PHE A 188 26.92 25.09 -30.01
N ARG A 189 26.04 24.25 -30.58
CA ARG A 189 24.61 24.57 -30.66
C ARG A 189 24.02 24.74 -29.25
N THR A 190 24.26 23.76 -28.38
CA THR A 190 23.76 23.78 -26.99
C THR A 190 24.26 24.98 -26.19
N MET A 191 25.47 25.45 -26.45
CA MET A 191 26.06 26.61 -25.80
C MET A 191 25.38 27.94 -26.15
N PHE A 192 24.84 28.06 -27.36
CA PHE A 192 24.16 29.28 -27.82
C PHE A 192 22.63 29.14 -27.79
N ASP A 193 22.09 28.08 -27.19
CA ASP A 193 20.65 27.99 -26.90
C ASP A 193 20.26 29.10 -25.90
N GLU A 194 19.05 29.67 -26.06
CA GLU A 194 18.57 30.81 -25.26
C GLU A 194 18.67 30.54 -23.76
N ASP A 195 18.36 29.31 -23.34
CA ASP A 195 18.39 28.84 -21.95
C ASP A 195 19.77 28.97 -21.28
N LEU A 196 20.85 28.82 -22.03
CA LEU A 196 22.22 28.76 -21.50
C LEU A 196 23.04 30.01 -21.82
N SER A 197 22.62 30.80 -22.80
CA SER A 197 23.31 32.02 -23.23
C SER A 197 23.50 33.05 -22.10
N GLY A 198 22.58 33.09 -21.12
CA GLY A 198 22.61 34.00 -19.98
C GLY A 198 23.45 33.53 -18.79
N VAL A 199 23.96 32.29 -18.80
CA VAL A 199 24.69 31.73 -17.65
C VAL A 199 26.14 32.19 -17.67
N ALA A 200 26.45 33.24 -16.90
CA ALA A 200 27.80 33.82 -16.82
C ALA A 200 28.90 32.80 -16.45
N GLY A 201 28.55 31.77 -15.68
CA GLY A 201 29.47 30.69 -15.28
C GLY A 201 30.01 29.84 -16.46
N LEU A 202 29.33 29.84 -17.62
CA LEU A 202 29.74 29.09 -18.79
C LEU A 202 30.74 29.85 -19.69
N THR A 203 31.04 31.11 -19.40
CA THR A 203 31.92 31.95 -20.25
C THR A 203 33.30 31.32 -20.43
N ARG A 204 33.94 30.87 -19.35
CA ARG A 204 35.27 30.22 -19.42
C ARG A 204 35.25 28.93 -20.25
N LEU A 205 34.15 28.19 -20.15
CA LEU A 205 33.95 26.96 -20.93
C LEU A 205 33.77 27.29 -22.41
N ARG A 206 33.12 28.42 -22.73
CA ARG A 206 32.99 28.92 -24.11
C ARG A 206 34.34 29.20 -24.72
N ASP A 207 35.13 29.98 -24.00
CA ASP A 207 36.41 30.43 -24.46
C ASP A 207 37.35 29.23 -24.66
N GLY A 208 37.36 28.30 -23.69
CA GLY A 208 38.11 27.04 -23.81
C GLY A 208 37.60 26.09 -24.90
N LEU A 209 36.32 26.12 -25.27
CA LEU A 209 35.78 25.35 -26.39
C LEU A 209 36.15 26.00 -27.73
N MET A 210 36.16 27.33 -27.81
CA MET A 210 36.61 28.08 -29.00
C MET A 210 38.11 27.90 -29.25
N GLU A 211 38.94 27.93 -28.21
CA GLU A 211 40.38 27.63 -28.33
C GLU A 211 40.61 26.21 -28.88
N ARG A 212 39.83 25.24 -28.41
CA ARG A 212 39.85 23.86 -28.93
C ARG A 212 39.40 23.75 -30.39
N LYS A 213 38.44 24.57 -30.82
CA LYS A 213 38.04 24.66 -32.23
C LYS A 213 39.21 25.08 -33.10
N GLU A 214 39.93 26.11 -32.69
CA GLU A 214 41.11 26.61 -33.41
C GLU A 214 42.18 25.52 -33.47
N ALA A 215 42.49 24.87 -32.34
CA ALA A 215 43.43 23.75 -32.29
C ALA A 215 43.04 22.57 -33.21
N LEU A 216 41.75 22.24 -33.34
CA LEU A 216 41.27 21.21 -34.26
C LEU A 216 41.43 21.62 -35.72
N LEU A 217 41.12 22.88 -36.06
CA LEU A 217 41.31 23.39 -37.42
C LEU A 217 42.80 23.35 -37.80
N ASP A 218 43.67 23.82 -36.92
CA ASP A 218 45.13 23.78 -37.12
C ASP A 218 45.63 22.34 -37.29
N GLY A 219 45.13 21.40 -36.46
CA GLY A 219 45.46 19.99 -36.57
C GLY A 219 45.02 19.35 -37.88
N ILE A 220 43.79 19.64 -38.34
CA ILE A 220 43.29 19.16 -39.64
C ILE A 220 44.12 19.75 -40.78
N VAL A 221 44.42 21.05 -40.74
CA VAL A 221 45.23 21.72 -41.76
C VAL A 221 46.63 21.12 -41.80
N ALA A 222 47.27 20.88 -40.66
CA ALA A 222 48.59 20.25 -40.58
C ALA A 222 48.60 18.84 -41.20
N GLU A 223 47.59 18.01 -40.92
CA GLU A 223 47.49 16.67 -41.51
C GLU A 223 47.18 16.72 -43.01
N VAL A 224 46.31 17.64 -43.46
CA VAL A 224 46.04 17.84 -44.91
C VAL A 224 47.31 18.30 -45.63
N LEU A 225 48.04 19.27 -45.08
CA LEU A 225 49.32 19.72 -45.64
C LEU A 225 50.34 18.58 -45.69
N LYS A 226 50.41 17.75 -44.64
CA LYS A 226 51.29 16.58 -44.63
C LYS A 226 50.96 15.60 -45.76
N VAL A 227 49.68 15.28 -45.97
CA VAL A 227 49.25 14.42 -47.09
C VAL A 227 49.62 15.06 -48.44
N LEU A 228 49.31 16.35 -48.63
CA LEU A 228 49.63 17.06 -49.86
C LEU A 228 51.15 17.09 -50.12
N TYR A 229 51.98 17.42 -49.15
CA TYR A 229 53.44 17.45 -49.33
C TYR A 229 54.05 16.06 -49.53
N LEU A 230 53.47 15.01 -48.94
CA LEU A 230 53.91 13.63 -49.18
C LEU A 230 53.50 13.12 -50.58
N GLU A 231 52.32 13.47 -51.08
CA GLU A 231 51.90 13.14 -52.45
C GLU A 231 52.63 14.00 -53.50
N THR A 232 52.94 15.25 -53.19
CA THR A 232 53.61 16.16 -54.14
C THR A 232 55.14 16.01 -54.12
N GLY A 233 55.73 15.59 -52.99
CA GLY A 233 57.16 15.29 -52.85
C GLY A 233 57.54 13.84 -53.19
N GLY A 234 56.56 12.94 -53.26
CA GLY A 234 56.74 11.53 -53.65
C GLY A 234 56.78 11.33 -55.16
N GLY A 235 57.86 11.80 -55.80
CA GLY A 235 58.37 11.29 -57.07
C GLY A 235 57.39 11.29 -58.26
N VAL A 236 57.47 12.34 -59.08
CA VAL A 236 57.21 12.23 -60.52
C VAL A 236 58.06 11.05 -61.06
N PRO A 237 57.48 9.93 -61.52
CA PRO A 237 58.26 8.94 -62.24
C PRO A 237 58.71 9.58 -63.56
N PRO A 238 59.99 9.46 -63.95
CA PRO A 238 60.48 10.08 -65.16
C PRO A 238 59.73 9.50 -66.37
N LEU A 239 59.22 10.41 -67.20
CA LEU A 239 58.71 10.14 -68.53
C LEU A 239 59.73 9.31 -69.31
N GLY A 240 59.43 8.02 -69.46
CA GLY A 240 60.07 7.10 -70.39
C GLY A 240 59.00 6.49 -71.27
N HIS A 241 59.01 6.91 -72.53
CA HIS A 241 58.31 6.26 -73.64
C HIS A 241 58.40 4.73 -73.56
N ASP A 242 57.27 4.02 -73.64
CA ASP A 242 57.01 3.17 -74.81
C ASP A 242 55.63 2.50 -74.82
N ALA A 243 55.03 2.59 -76.02
CA ALA A 243 54.25 1.59 -76.72
C ALA A 243 53.02 0.93 -76.04
N ARG A 244 51.85 1.39 -76.52
CA ARG A 244 50.82 0.57 -77.20
C ARG A 244 50.82 -0.94 -76.90
N ARG A 245 49.72 -1.43 -76.33
CA ARG A 245 48.94 -2.55 -76.90
C ARG A 245 47.51 -2.59 -76.32
N HIS A 246 46.55 -2.41 -77.22
CA HIS A 246 45.22 -3.03 -77.37
C HIS A 246 44.63 -3.78 -76.14
N ALA A 247 43.50 -3.34 -75.56
CA ALA A 247 42.09 -3.53 -75.98
C ALA A 247 41.44 -4.85 -75.51
N HIS A 248 40.10 -4.82 -75.37
CA HIS A 248 39.10 -5.87 -75.08
C HIS A 248 38.61 -5.94 -73.61
N THR A 249 37.45 -5.34 -73.28
CA THR A 249 36.02 -5.71 -73.49
C THR A 249 35.51 -6.88 -72.63
N THR A 250 34.32 -6.65 -72.05
CA THR A 250 33.32 -7.62 -71.54
C THR A 250 33.72 -8.38 -70.25
N GLY A 251 32.90 -8.56 -69.22
CA GLY A 251 31.47 -8.36 -69.01
C GLY A 251 31.03 -9.36 -67.92
N SER A 252 29.89 -9.09 -67.26
CA SER A 252 29.12 -10.04 -66.43
C SER A 252 29.73 -10.47 -65.09
N ARG A 253 29.00 -10.82 -64.03
CA ARG A 253 27.58 -10.78 -63.65
C ARG A 253 27.56 -11.18 -62.16
N ARG A 254 26.71 -10.53 -61.36
CA ARG A 254 25.75 -11.14 -60.42
C ARG A 254 26.05 -12.56 -59.92
N ARG A 255 26.13 -12.75 -58.58
CA ARG A 255 25.07 -13.31 -57.70
C ARG A 255 25.65 -13.98 -56.44
N ARG A 256 24.91 -13.76 -55.33
CA ARG A 256 24.61 -14.71 -54.23
C ARG A 256 25.80 -15.06 -53.31
N ARG A 257 25.65 -15.29 -52.00
CA ARG A 257 24.49 -15.71 -51.20
C ARG A 257 24.85 -15.54 -49.71
N ARG A 258 23.85 -15.12 -48.93
CA ARG A 258 23.43 -15.67 -47.61
C ARG A 258 24.45 -16.39 -46.73
N ARG A 259 24.59 -15.90 -45.50
CA ARG A 259 24.24 -16.56 -44.20
C ARG A 259 24.54 -15.51 -43.11
N GLY A 260 23.71 -15.19 -42.13
CA GLY A 260 22.59 -15.92 -41.53
C GLY A 260 22.95 -16.26 -40.08
N GLY A 261 22.09 -15.85 -39.13
CA GLY A 261 22.14 -16.18 -37.70
C GLY A 261 22.64 -15.00 -36.86
N GLY A 262 21.85 -14.33 -36.03
CA GLY A 262 20.89 -14.85 -35.03
C GLY A 262 21.61 -14.78 -33.68
N GLY A 263 21.06 -14.25 -32.58
CA GLY A 263 19.70 -13.94 -32.18
C GLY A 263 19.62 -14.18 -30.66
N GLY A 264 18.78 -13.40 -29.96
CA GLY A 264 18.35 -13.63 -28.58
C GLY A 264 19.37 -13.24 -27.50
N GLY A 265 19.01 -12.74 -26.32
CA GLY A 265 17.75 -12.45 -25.62
C GLY A 265 18.15 -11.59 -24.40
N SER A 266 17.39 -10.57 -24.01
CA SER A 266 16.22 -10.64 -23.12
C SER A 266 16.56 -10.96 -21.65
N GLU A 267 15.79 -10.31 -20.77
CA GLU A 267 15.68 -10.43 -19.30
C GLU A 267 16.69 -9.58 -18.51
N GLY A 268 16.28 -8.60 -17.69
CA GLY A 268 15.15 -8.56 -16.75
C GLY A 268 15.66 -9.12 -15.42
N GLY A 269 16.01 -8.32 -14.43
CA GLY A 269 15.11 -7.71 -13.44
C GLY A 269 15.81 -7.71 -12.05
N ASP A 270 15.08 -7.29 -11.02
CA ASP A 270 15.44 -7.10 -9.59
C ASP A 270 16.18 -5.80 -9.24
N ARG A 271 15.61 -4.80 -8.56
CA ARG A 271 14.77 -4.70 -7.33
C ARG A 271 15.44 -5.27 -6.06
N SER A 272 15.46 -4.38 -5.06
CA SER A 272 15.63 -4.62 -3.62
C SER A 272 17.06 -4.74 -3.10
N GLU A 273 17.57 -3.69 -2.46
CA GLU A 273 17.74 -3.58 -0.99
C GLU A 273 17.83 -2.10 -0.59
#